data_AF-A0A7H0LMU5-F1
#
_entry.id   AF-A0A7H0LMU5-F1
#
_cell.length_a   1.000
_cell.length_b   1.000
_cell.length_c   1.000
_cell.angle_alpha   90.00
_cell.angle_beta   90.00
_cell.angle_gamma   90.00
#
_symmetry.space_group_name_H-M   'P 1'
#
loop_
_entity.id
_entity.type
_entity.pdbx_description
1 polymer ?
#
loop_
_entity_poly.entity_id
_entity_poly.type
_entity_poly.pdbx_seq_one_letter_code
_entity_poly.pdbx_strand_id
1 'polypeptide(L)'
;MNVAQFIPVIAAIGPIFAIISVAGVMGWVITTWMRIRHGYPLDGQWGQAIYPKTDQESVERIRLLSQENGQLRAEIGSIKDRLANVERIVTDGAHSLDREIESLRTKAN
;
A
#
# COMPACT_ATOMS: atom_id res chain seq x y z
N MET A 1 59.44 -10.35 29.83
CA MET A 1 59.34 -9.35 28.76
C MET A 1 58.63 -8.13 29.34
N ASN A 2 59.31 -6.99 29.42
CA ASN A 2 58.76 -5.79 30.06
C ASN A 2 57.83 -5.03 29.09
N VAL A 3 56.74 -4.47 29.63
CA VAL A 3 55.70 -3.73 28.88
C VAL A 3 56.29 -2.60 28.01
N ALA A 4 57.42 -2.02 28.42
CA ALA A 4 58.16 -1.01 27.68
C ALA A 4 58.60 -1.43 26.26
N GLN A 5 58.78 -2.73 26.01
CA GLN A 5 59.18 -3.25 24.69
C GLN A 5 58.02 -3.24 23.67
N PHE A 6 56.77 -3.19 24.14
CA PHE A 6 55.57 -3.17 23.28
C PHE A 6 55.12 -1.77 22.88
N ILE A 7 55.50 -0.73 23.64
CA ILE A 7 55.16 0.68 23.36
C ILE A 7 55.60 1.14 21.95
N PRO A 8 56.86 0.92 21.51
CA PRO A 8 57.28 1.38 20.18
C PRO A 8 56.58 0.61 19.05
N VAL A 9 56.23 -0.67 19.27
CA VAL A 9 55.50 -1.49 18.31
C VAL A 9 54.06 -0.98 18.15
N ILE A 10 53.39 -0.68 19.26
CA ILE A 10 52.03 -0.10 19.25
C ILE A 10 52.04 1.28 18.61
N ALA A 11 53.05 2.12 18.90
CA ALA A 11 53.17 3.45 18.28
C ALA A 11 53.41 3.38 16.77
N ALA A 12 54.14 2.38 16.28
CA ALA A 12 54.40 2.20 14.86
C ALA A 12 53.18 1.66 14.08
N ILE A 13 52.39 0.76 14.67
CA ILE A 13 51.28 0.08 13.97
C ILE A 13 49.92 0.73 14.26
N GLY A 14 49.79 1.49 15.35
CA GLY A 14 48.57 2.19 15.75
C GLY A 14 47.95 3.07 14.65
N PRO A 15 48.73 3.90 13.92
CA PRO A 15 48.21 4.71 12.82
C PRO A 15 47.62 3.88 11.67
N ILE A 16 48.24 2.74 11.35
CA ILE A 16 47.79 1.84 10.28
C ILE A 16 46.44 1.23 10.63
N PHE A 17 46.28 0.76 11.87
CA PHE A 17 44.99 0.25 12.33
C PHE A 17 43.90 1.32 12.32
N ALA A 18 44.22 2.55 12.74
CA ALA A 18 43.27 3.65 12.71
C ALA A 18 42.75 3.94 11.29
N ILE A 19 43.65 3.98 10.30
CA ILE A 19 43.27 4.21 8.89
C ILE A 19 42.39 3.07 8.37
N ILE A 20 42.75 1.82 8.65
CA ILE A 20 41.97 0.64 8.21
C ILE A 20 40.57 0.66 8.83
N SER A 21 40.45 0.99 10.13
CA SER A 21 39.15 1.09 10.81
C SER A 21 38.26 2.16 10.18
N VAL A 22 38.81 3.35 9.91
CA VAL A 22 38.06 4.44 9.27
C VAL A 22 37.66 4.07 7.84
N ALA A 23 38.57 3.49 7.06
CA ALA A 23 38.29 3.05 5.69
C ALA A 23 37.22 1.95 5.65
N GLY A 24 37.22 1.02 6.61
CA GLY A 24 36.21 -0.04 6.74
C GLY A 24 34.82 0.52 7.04
N VAL A 25 34.72 1.47 7.98
CA VAL A 25 33.44 2.14 8.31
C VAL A 25 32.94 2.96 7.12
N MET A 26 33.81 3.74 6.47
CA MET A 26 33.43 4.51 5.28
C MET A 26 32.98 3.61 4.13
N GLY A 27 33.69 2.49 3.90
CA GLY A 27 33.28 1.50 2.90
C GLY A 27 31.88 0.96 3.17
N TRP A 28 31.58 0.58 4.42
CA TRP A 28 30.25 0.10 4.80
C TRP A 28 29.17 1.17 4.57
N VAL A 29 29.39 2.41 5.04
CA VAL A 29 28.44 3.53 4.86
C VAL A 29 28.17 3.80 3.39
N ILE A 30 29.22 3.83 2.55
CA ILE A 30 29.10 4.06 1.11
C ILE A 30 28.29 2.93 0.46
N THR A 31 28.52 1.66 0.82
CA THR A 31 27.73 0.55 0.26
C THR A 31 26.26 0.59 0.68
N THR A 32 25.97 0.99 1.92
CA THR A 32 24.60 1.17 2.42
C THR A 32 23.92 2.35 1.72
N TRP A 33 24.65 3.46 1.54
CA TRP A 33 24.17 4.63 0.79
C TRP A 33 23.85 4.30 -0.67
N MET A 34 24.73 3.55 -1.35
CA MET A 34 24.48 3.07 -2.70
C MET A 34 23.27 2.14 -2.77
N ARG A 35 23.13 1.19 -1.84
CA ARG A 35 21.96 0.30 -1.77
C ARG A 35 20.66 1.08 -1.60
N ILE A 36 20.65 2.10 -0.74
CA ILE A 36 19.50 2.98 -0.54
C ILE A 36 19.16 3.73 -1.83
N ARG A 37 20.14 4.36 -2.46
CA ARG A 37 19.96 5.14 -3.70
C ARG A 37 19.45 4.30 -4.87
N HIS A 38 19.86 3.05 -4.97
CA HIS A 38 19.51 2.15 -6.07
C HIS A 38 18.34 1.21 -5.74
N GLY A 39 17.69 1.37 -4.58
CA GLY A 39 16.49 0.60 -4.23
C GLY A 39 16.73 -0.87 -3.91
N TYR A 40 17.97 -1.26 -3.59
CA TYR A 40 18.25 -2.60 -3.12
C TYR A 40 17.62 -2.82 -1.73
N PRO A 41 17.12 -4.02 -1.44
CA PRO A 41 16.54 -4.32 -0.14
C PRO A 41 17.59 -4.13 0.94
N LEU A 42 17.25 -3.36 1.97
CA LEU A 42 18.03 -3.31 3.20
C LEU A 42 17.65 -4.51 4.05
N ASP A 43 18.66 -5.21 4.56
CA ASP A 43 18.45 -6.29 5.52
C ASP A 43 17.91 -5.67 6.82
N GLY A 44 16.60 -5.81 7.07
CA GLY A 44 16.02 -5.51 8.36
C GLY A 44 16.57 -6.46 9.43
N GLN A 45 16.48 -6.07 10.70
CA GLN A 45 16.99 -6.86 11.85
C GLN A 45 16.38 -8.28 11.97
N TRP A 46 15.39 -8.62 11.15
CA TRP A 46 14.64 -9.88 11.13
C TRP A 46 14.41 -10.41 9.70
N GLY A 47 15.36 -10.21 8.78
CA GLY A 47 15.31 -10.78 7.43
C GLY A 47 14.21 -10.21 6.53
N GLN A 48 13.60 -9.09 6.92
CA GLN A 48 12.64 -8.38 6.08
C GLN A 48 13.40 -7.45 5.15
N ALA A 49 13.23 -7.66 3.84
CA ALA A 49 13.70 -6.77 2.80
C ALA A 49 12.96 -5.42 2.89
N ILE A 50 13.59 -4.42 3.48
CA ILE A 50 13.05 -3.05 3.54
C ILE A 50 13.49 -2.34 2.26
N TYR A 51 12.56 -2.19 1.33
CA TYR A 51 12.77 -1.35 0.15
C TYR A 51 12.62 0.12 0.54
N PRO A 52 13.60 1.00 0.26
CA PRO A 52 13.45 2.42 0.45
C PRO A 52 12.40 2.94 -0.53
N LYS A 53 11.15 3.07 -0.05
CA LYS A 53 10.02 3.47 -0.89
C LYS A 53 10.10 4.95 -1.21
N THR A 54 10.38 5.30 -2.46
CA THR A 54 10.07 6.62 -3.02
C THR A 54 8.59 6.65 -3.41
N ASP A 55 7.71 6.53 -2.42
CA ASP A 55 6.29 6.18 -2.57
C ASP A 55 5.39 7.35 -3.01
N GLN A 56 5.91 8.39 -3.69
CA GLN A 56 5.05 9.52 -4.09
C GLN A 56 4.08 9.12 -5.22
N GLU A 57 4.59 8.47 -6.27
CA GLU A 57 3.77 7.88 -7.34
C GLU A 57 2.91 6.72 -6.80
N SER A 58 3.53 5.91 -5.92
CA SER A 58 2.93 5.13 -4.82
C SER A 58 1.54 5.55 -4.37
N VAL A 59 1.60 6.59 -3.55
CA VAL A 59 0.52 7.20 -2.81
C VAL A 59 -0.42 7.95 -3.73
N GLU A 60 0.06 8.57 -4.80
CA GLU A 60 -0.78 9.26 -5.78
C GLU A 60 -1.68 8.27 -6.53
N ARG A 61 -1.15 7.13 -6.96
CA ARG A 61 -1.96 6.06 -7.57
C ARG A 61 -3.00 5.50 -6.61
N ILE A 62 -2.64 5.30 -5.34
CA ILE A 62 -3.58 4.85 -4.31
C ILE A 62 -4.70 5.89 -4.10
N ARG A 63 -4.37 7.19 -4.11
CA ARG A 63 -5.36 8.27 -4.02
C ARG A 63 -6.30 8.26 -5.22
N LEU A 64 -5.77 8.16 -6.44
CA LEU A 64 -6.58 8.08 -7.66
C LEU A 64 -7.52 6.86 -7.64
N LEU A 65 -6.99 5.67 -7.30
CA LEU A 65 -7.80 4.45 -7.19
C LEU A 65 -8.87 4.55 -6.09
N SER A 66 -8.57 5.20 -4.96
CA SER A 66 -9.56 5.42 -3.90
C SER A 66 -10.68 6.37 -4.34
N GLN A 67 -10.37 7.35 -5.20
CA GLN A 67 -11.38 8.26 -5.78
C GLN A 67 -12.27 7.51 -6.78
N GLU A 68 -11.69 6.71 -7.68
CA GLU A 68 -12.44 5.85 -8.61
C GLU A 68 -13.38 4.88 -7.87
N ASN A 69 -12.89 4.24 -6.80
CA ASN A 69 -13.71 3.36 -5.98
C ASN A 69 -14.88 4.10 -5.29
N GLY A 70 -14.68 5.36 -4.88
CA GLY A 70 -15.76 6.19 -4.33
C GLY A 70 -16.83 6.51 -5.37
N GLN A 71 -16.41 6.87 -6.59
CA GLN A 71 -17.31 7.17 -7.70
C GLN A 71 -18.11 5.93 -8.14
N LEU A 72 -17.46 4.78 -8.30
CA LEU A 72 -18.12 3.52 -8.66
C LEU A 72 -19.17 3.12 -7.62
N ARG A 73 -18.90 3.33 -6.33
CA ARG A 73 -19.88 3.06 -5.27
C ARG A 73 -21.10 3.97 -5.37
N ALA A 74 -20.90 5.25 -5.70
CA ALA A 74 -22.00 6.19 -5.92
C ALA A 74 -22.84 5.80 -7.15
N GLU A 75 -22.18 5.42 -8.25
CA GLU A 75 -22.86 4.96 -9.47
C GLU A 75 -23.68 3.69 -9.21
N ILE A 76 -23.09 2.69 -8.55
CA ILE A 76 -23.79 1.46 -8.14
C ILE A 76 -24.99 1.79 -7.23
N GLY A 77 -24.84 2.75 -6.30
CA GLY A 77 -25.95 3.22 -5.46
C GLY A 77 -27.12 3.75 -6.29
N SER A 78 -26.84 4.62 -7.27
CA SER A 78 -27.87 5.18 -8.15
C SER A 78 -28.58 4.12 -9.00
N ILE A 79 -27.84 3.10 -9.47
CA ILE A 79 -28.41 1.97 -10.22
C ILE A 79 -29.33 1.15 -9.32
N LYS A 80 -28.91 0.91 -8.07
CA LYS A 80 -29.72 0.18 -7.08
C LYS A 80 -31.04 0.90 -6.79
N ASP A 81 -31.03 2.22 -6.63
CA ASP A 81 -32.25 3.01 -6.39
C ASP A 81 -33.21 2.93 -7.57
N ARG A 82 -32.68 2.96 -8.81
CA ARG A 82 -33.49 2.76 -10.02
C ARG A 82 -34.06 1.35 -10.10
N LEU A 83 -33.27 0.33 -9.76
CA LEU A 83 -33.74 -1.06 -9.72
C LEU A 83 -34.88 -1.22 -8.70
N ALA A 84 -34.76 -0.63 -7.51
CA ALA A 84 -35.82 -0.66 -6.51
C ALA A 84 -37.12 0.01 -7.01
N ASN A 85 -37.00 1.14 -7.73
CA ASN A 85 -38.16 1.77 -8.37
C ASN A 85 -38.80 0.88 -9.43
N VAL A 86 -37.99 0.20 -10.26
CA VAL A 86 -38.49 -0.75 -11.26
C VAL A 86 -39.17 -1.95 -10.60
N GLU A 87 -38.57 -2.52 -9.56
CA GLU A 87 -39.15 -3.60 -8.76
C GLU A 87 -40.51 -3.21 -8.19
N ARG A 88 -40.64 -1.98 -7.68
CA ARG A 88 -41.90 -1.45 -7.17
C ARG A 88 -42.96 -1.33 -8.27
N ILE A 89 -42.61 -0.79 -9.43
CA ILE A 89 -43.54 -0.64 -10.56
C ILE A 89 -44.05 -2.00 -11.04
N VAL A 90 -43.14 -2.97 -11.21
CA VAL A 90 -43.48 -4.30 -11.70
C VAL A 90 -44.35 -5.04 -10.69
N THR A 91 -44.03 -4.97 -9.41
CA THR A 91 -44.78 -5.65 -8.34
C THR A 91 -46.13 -5.01 -8.06
N ASP A 92 -46.17 -3.69 -7.84
CA ASP A 92 -47.42 -2.98 -7.52
C ASP A 92 -48.37 -2.94 -8.73
N GLY A 93 -47.82 -2.77 -9.94
CA GLY A 93 -48.56 -2.75 -11.20
C GLY A 93 -49.31 -4.04 -11.47
N ALA A 94 -48.64 -5.20 -11.33
CA ALA A 94 -49.26 -6.51 -11.55
C ALA A 94 -50.44 -6.75 -10.60
N HIS A 95 -50.26 -6.51 -9.30
CA HIS A 95 -51.32 -6.68 -8.32
C HIS A 95 -52.48 -5.70 -8.49
N SER A 96 -52.20 -4.46 -8.96
CA SER A 96 -53.25 -3.49 -9.26
C SER A 96 -54.12 -3.93 -10.44
N LEU A 97 -53.48 -4.43 -11.51
CA LEU A 97 -54.18 -4.89 -12.72
C LEU A 97 -55.05 -6.12 -12.42
N ASP A 98 -54.54 -7.11 -11.69
CA ASP A 98 -55.31 -8.31 -11.31
C ASP A 98 -56.57 -7.95 -10.51
N ARG A 99 -56.45 -7.00 -9.58
CA ARG A 99 -57.59 -6.48 -8.81
C ARG A 99 -58.60 -5.75 -9.69
N GLU A 100 -58.13 -4.95 -10.63
CA GLU A 100 -58.99 -4.21 -11.55
C GLU A 100 -59.75 -5.16 -12.49
N ILE A 101 -59.08 -6.20 -13.01
CA ILE A 101 -59.68 -7.26 -13.82
C ILE A 101 -60.80 -7.99 -13.04
N GLU A 102 -60.55 -8.43 -11.81
CA GLU A 102 -61.55 -9.14 -11.02
C GLU A 102 -62.76 -8.24 -10.67
N SER A 103 -62.53 -6.93 -10.48
CA SER A 103 -63.61 -5.96 -10.27
C SER A 103 -64.52 -5.80 -11.49
N LEU A 104 -63.94 -5.82 -12.70
CA LEU A 104 -64.70 -5.75 -13.96
C LEU A 104 -65.47 -7.05 -14.20
N ARG A 105 -64.87 -8.20 -13.89
CA ARG A 105 -65.51 -9.52 -14.00
C ARG A 105 -66.70 -9.68 -13.06
N THR A 106 -66.62 -9.13 -11.84
CA THR A 106 -67.73 -9.15 -10.87
C THR A 106 -68.87 -8.22 -11.27
N LYS A 107 -68.58 -7.08 -11.93
CA LYS A 107 -69.61 -6.14 -12.42
C LYS A 107 -70.33 -6.61 -13.68
N ALA A 108 -69.69 -7.44 -14.49
CA ALA A 108 -70.23 -7.92 -15.76
C ALA A 108 -71.15 -9.15 -15.63
N ASN A 109 -71.10 -9.85 -14.48
CA ASN A 109 -72.00 -10.94 -14.11
C ASN A 109 -73.11 -10.45 -13.18
#